data_AF-A0A7W1RFG5-F1
#
_entry.id   AF-A0A7W1RFG5-F1
#
_cell.length_a   1.000
_cell.length_b   1.000
_cell.length_c   1.000
_cell.angle_alpha   90.00
_cell.angle_beta   90.00
_cell.angle_gamma   90.00
#
_symmetry.space_group_name_H-M   'P 1'
#
loop_
_entity.id
_entity.type
_entity.pdbx_description
1 polymer ?
#
loop_
_entity_poly.entity_id
_entity_poly.type
_entity_poly.pdbx_seq_one_letter_code
_entity_poly.pdbx_strand_id
1 'polypeptide(L)'
;MNIKLLGFLTITCILANPLYGFNSKRLELEADMYKTRIFSSVPADEGMIKSSVSSFLTDNEIFQPKYIQLETFQKFYNDIIQQTEEKNLIAFSEICKKIYDVSDDRYKAGIYLLLEKVQEKSFKQLATLKKLQQFKQYDLKPRNIDADRTLDYFLNIDSVSEH
;
A
#
# COMPACT_ATOMS: atom_id res chain seq x y z
N MET A 1 -8.59 -24.96 -37.86
CA MET A 1 -8.57 -23.60 -37.28
C MET A 1 -7.83 -23.68 -35.95
N ASN A 2 -6.58 -23.21 -35.91
CA ASN A 2 -5.61 -23.54 -34.87
C ASN A 2 -5.83 -22.72 -33.59
N ILE A 3 -6.44 -23.34 -32.56
CA ILE A 3 -6.62 -22.81 -31.20
C ILE A 3 -5.28 -22.35 -30.58
N LYS A 4 -4.16 -22.94 -31.02
CA LYS A 4 -2.80 -22.55 -30.59
C LYS A 4 -2.37 -21.15 -31.03
N LEU A 5 -2.97 -20.60 -32.10
CA LEU A 5 -2.65 -19.25 -32.58
C LEU A 5 -3.37 -18.15 -31.77
N LEU A 6 -4.55 -18.47 -31.23
CA LEU A 6 -5.34 -17.53 -30.41
C LEU A 6 -4.69 -17.29 -29.04
N GLY A 7 -4.05 -18.31 -28.46
CA GLY A 7 -3.32 -18.19 -27.19
C GLY A 7 -2.03 -17.37 -27.28
N PHE A 8 -1.41 -17.28 -28.46
CA PHE A 8 -0.24 -16.42 -28.66
C PHE A 8 -0.63 -14.94 -28.82
N LEU A 9 -1.80 -14.68 -29.40
CA LEU A 9 -2.34 -13.33 -29.62
C LEU A 9 -2.83 -12.66 -28.32
N THR A 10 -3.27 -13.44 -27.33
CA THR A 10 -3.64 -12.89 -26.01
C THR A 10 -2.42 -12.53 -25.17
N ILE A 11 -1.32 -13.28 -25.28
CA ILE A 11 -0.07 -12.97 -24.56
C ILE A 11 0.61 -11.73 -25.16
N THR A 12 0.57 -11.56 -26.48
CA THR A 12 1.12 -10.35 -27.13
C THR A 12 0.26 -9.11 -26.85
N CYS A 13 -1.07 -9.21 -26.74
CA CYS A 13 -1.89 -8.07 -26.31
C CYS A 13 -1.64 -7.64 -24.85
N ILE A 14 -1.23 -8.56 -23.96
CA ILE A 14 -0.85 -8.22 -22.58
C ILE A 14 0.56 -7.56 -22.54
N LEU A 15 1.43 -7.87 -23.49
CA LEU A 15 2.79 -7.31 -23.61
C LEU A 15 2.90 -6.07 -24.51
N ALA A 16 1.88 -5.77 -25.33
CA ALA A 16 1.88 -4.66 -26.28
C ALA A 16 1.54 -3.29 -25.66
N ASN A 17 1.44 -3.18 -24.34
CA ASN A 17 1.33 -1.90 -23.62
C ASN A 17 2.52 -1.69 -22.65
N PRO A 18 3.76 -1.56 -23.16
CA PRO A 18 4.93 -1.29 -22.32
C PRO A 18 4.84 0.05 -21.54
N LEU A 19 3.98 0.98 -21.99
CA LEU A 19 3.73 2.26 -21.30
C LEU A 19 2.90 2.11 -20.01
N TYR A 20 1.92 1.21 -19.97
CA TYR A 20 1.10 0.98 -18.77
C TYR A 20 1.89 0.33 -17.62
N GLY A 21 2.89 -0.50 -17.94
CA GLY A 21 3.68 -1.23 -16.94
C GLY A 21 4.76 -0.41 -16.23
N PHE A 22 5.27 0.65 -16.86
CA PHE A 22 6.35 1.46 -16.30
C PHE A 22 5.81 2.56 -15.36
N ASN A 23 4.73 3.24 -15.74
CA ASN A 23 4.10 4.27 -14.91
C ASN A 23 3.43 3.67 -13.68
N SER A 24 2.77 2.52 -13.82
CA SER A 24 2.21 1.78 -12.68
C SER A 24 3.28 1.39 -11.67
N LYS A 25 4.45 0.91 -12.12
CA LYS A 25 5.59 0.64 -11.23
C LYS A 25 6.13 1.88 -10.54
N ARG A 26 6.24 3.01 -11.24
CA ARG A 26 6.66 4.28 -10.63
C ARG A 26 5.67 4.75 -9.58
N LEU A 27 4.38 4.72 -9.90
CA LEU A 27 3.31 5.04 -8.96
C LEU A 27 3.37 4.14 -7.72
N GLU A 28 3.60 2.83 -7.89
CA GLU A 28 3.74 1.89 -6.79
C GLU A 28 4.95 2.22 -5.89
N LEU A 29 6.09 2.60 -6.48
CA LEU A 29 7.29 3.01 -5.75
C LEU A 29 7.07 4.30 -4.96
N GLU A 30 6.47 5.31 -5.57
CA GLU A 30 6.12 6.58 -4.92
C GLU A 30 5.14 6.32 -3.77
N ALA A 31 4.12 5.49 -3.99
CA ALA A 31 3.16 5.14 -2.95
C ALA A 31 3.81 4.37 -1.78
N ASP A 32 4.77 3.48 -2.05
CA ASP A 32 5.53 2.80 -0.99
C ASP A 32 6.42 3.76 -0.19
N MET A 33 7.01 4.76 -0.85
CA MET A 33 7.76 5.82 -0.18
C MET A 33 6.85 6.60 0.79
N TYR A 34 5.69 7.08 0.32
CA TYR A 34 4.76 7.84 1.17
C TYR A 34 4.17 7.00 2.29
N LYS A 35 3.79 5.74 2.02
CA LYS A 35 3.40 4.79 3.08
C LYS A 35 4.48 4.73 4.15
N THR A 36 5.74 4.54 3.76
CA THR A 36 6.85 4.47 4.73
C THR A 36 6.97 5.74 5.55
N ARG A 37 6.89 6.91 4.91
CA ARG A 37 6.94 8.23 5.58
C ARG A 37 5.80 8.41 6.60
N ILE A 38 4.58 8.02 6.23
CA ILE A 38 3.40 8.09 7.11
C ILE A 38 3.65 7.32 8.42
N PHE A 39 4.20 6.09 8.34
CA PHE A 39 4.48 5.29 9.53
C PHE A 39 5.80 5.63 10.22
N SER A 40 6.70 6.36 9.56
CA SER A 40 7.92 6.90 10.16
C SER A 40 7.74 8.31 10.72
N SER A 41 6.53 8.89 10.68
CA SER A 41 6.23 10.26 11.11
C SER A 41 7.08 11.33 10.43
N VAL A 42 7.47 11.09 9.18
CA VAL A 42 8.13 12.10 8.33
C VAL A 42 7.05 12.83 7.55
N PRO A 43 6.86 14.15 7.75
CA PRO A 43 5.81 14.89 7.07
C PRO A 43 6.05 14.88 5.56
N ALA A 44 4.96 14.73 4.80
CA ALA A 44 4.97 15.02 3.38
C ALA A 44 4.78 16.53 3.18
N ASP A 45 5.45 17.09 2.18
CA ASP A 45 5.24 18.47 1.76
C ASP A 45 4.60 18.53 0.37
N GLU A 46 4.01 19.69 0.08
CA GLU A 46 3.28 19.93 -1.17
C GLU A 46 4.19 19.83 -2.41
N GLY A 47 5.45 20.25 -2.29
CA GLY A 47 6.42 20.25 -3.38
C GLY A 47 6.86 18.83 -3.76
N MET A 48 7.07 17.98 -2.75
CA MET A 48 7.36 16.56 -2.90
C MET A 48 6.22 15.84 -3.59
N ILE A 49 4.97 16.08 -3.16
CA ILE A 49 3.80 15.43 -3.76
C ILE A 49 3.66 15.84 -5.22
N LYS A 50 3.81 17.14 -5.53
CA LYS A 50 3.81 17.62 -6.91
C LYS A 50 4.91 16.97 -7.74
N SER A 51 6.13 16.89 -7.21
CA SER A 51 7.27 16.24 -7.89
C SER A 51 7.03 14.76 -8.14
N SER A 52 6.49 14.03 -7.16
CA SER A 52 6.13 12.62 -7.32
C SER A 52 5.08 12.45 -8.41
N VAL A 53 4.05 13.31 -8.43
CA VAL A 53 3.02 13.28 -9.47
C VAL A 53 3.61 13.51 -10.86
N SER A 54 4.49 14.49 -11.01
CA SER A 54 5.22 14.71 -12.27
C SER A 54 6.15 13.55 -12.66
N SER A 55 6.60 12.71 -11.70
CA SER A 55 7.54 11.61 -11.96
C SER A 55 6.90 10.40 -12.66
N PHE A 56 5.60 10.16 -12.41
CA PHE A 56 4.85 9.05 -13.01
C PHE A 56 3.80 9.48 -14.04
N LEU A 57 3.40 10.76 -14.08
CA LEU A 57 2.49 11.27 -15.10
C LEU A 57 3.18 11.37 -16.47
N THR A 58 2.72 10.62 -17.46
CA THR A 58 3.19 10.79 -18.85
C THR A 58 2.22 11.63 -19.69
N ASP A 59 2.73 12.31 -20.72
CA ASP A 59 1.95 13.26 -21.54
C ASP A 59 0.82 12.60 -22.35
N ASN A 60 0.90 11.29 -22.56
CA ASN A 60 -0.02 10.52 -23.41
C ASN A 60 -0.99 9.63 -22.62
N GLU A 61 -1.08 9.81 -21.31
CA GLU A 61 -1.84 8.91 -20.44
C GLU A 61 -3.32 9.30 -20.40
N ILE A 62 -4.18 8.39 -20.86
CA ILE A 62 -5.63 8.58 -20.82
C ILE A 62 -6.12 8.10 -19.45
N PHE A 63 -6.51 9.05 -18.60
CA PHE A 63 -7.08 8.75 -17.29
C PHE A 63 -8.55 8.38 -17.39
N GLN A 64 -8.99 7.48 -16.50
CA GLN A 64 -10.42 7.23 -16.35
C GLN A 64 -11.11 8.51 -15.86
N PRO A 65 -12.32 8.85 -16.37
CA PRO A 65 -13.03 10.07 -15.99
C PRO A 65 -13.24 10.23 -14.48
N LYS A 66 -13.35 9.12 -13.74
CA LYS A 66 -13.55 9.13 -12.29
C LYS A 66 -12.45 9.90 -11.52
N TYR A 67 -11.23 9.94 -12.06
CA TYR A 67 -10.09 10.57 -11.38
C TYR A 67 -10.07 12.10 -11.51
N ILE A 68 -10.88 12.66 -12.41
CA ILE A 68 -10.98 14.10 -12.66
C ILE A 68 -12.25 14.69 -12.00
N GLN A 69 -13.22 13.84 -11.69
CA GLN A 69 -14.48 14.25 -11.08
C GLN A 69 -14.31 14.63 -9.60
N LEU A 70 -14.62 15.90 -9.28
CA LEU A 70 -14.56 16.44 -7.93
C LEU A 70 -15.42 15.65 -6.94
N GLU A 71 -16.64 15.27 -7.31
CA GLU A 71 -17.55 14.53 -6.42
C GLU A 71 -16.98 13.17 -6.01
N THR A 72 -16.38 12.45 -6.96
CA THR A 72 -15.79 11.14 -6.72
C THR A 72 -14.58 11.27 -5.80
N PHE A 73 -13.73 12.27 -6.04
CA PHE A 73 -12.58 12.56 -5.18
C PHE A 73 -13.02 12.97 -3.76
N GLN A 74 -14.03 13.83 -3.63
CA GLN A 74 -14.53 14.26 -2.31
C GLN A 74 -15.13 13.11 -1.50
N LYS A 75 -15.90 12.22 -2.14
CA LYS A 75 -16.41 11.00 -1.49
C LYS A 75 -15.24 10.14 -1.00
N PHE A 76 -14.28 9.87 -1.87
CA PHE A 76 -13.09 9.08 -1.52
C PHE A 76 -12.27 9.70 -0.38
N TYR A 77 -12.04 11.02 -0.42
CA TYR A 77 -11.37 11.76 0.66
C TYR A 77 -12.11 11.60 1.99
N ASN A 78 -13.43 11.82 2.00
CA ASN A 78 -14.22 11.70 3.22
C ASN A 78 -14.20 10.26 3.77
N ASP A 79 -14.22 9.26 2.89
CA ASP A 79 -14.10 7.85 3.29
C ASP A 79 -12.76 7.57 3.98
N ILE A 80 -11.66 8.16 3.52
CA ILE A 80 -10.35 8.05 4.20
C ILE A 80 -10.44 8.61 5.61
N ILE A 81 -10.93 9.84 5.76
CA ILE A 81 -11.00 10.53 7.04
C ILE A 81 -11.88 9.79 8.04
N GLN A 82 -12.95 9.13 7.57
CA GLN A 82 -13.84 8.35 8.42
C GLN A 82 -13.27 6.97 8.81
N GLN A 83 -12.43 6.36 7.97
CA GLN A 83 -11.94 4.99 8.18
C GLN A 83 -10.62 4.89 8.95
N THR A 84 -9.90 6.01 9.13
CA THR A 84 -8.57 6.01 9.76
C THR A 84 -8.45 7.03 10.88
N GLU A 85 -7.72 6.64 11.93
CA GLU A 85 -7.28 7.55 13.01
C GLU A 85 -5.79 7.94 12.84
N GLU A 86 -5.13 7.43 11.78
CA GLU A 86 -3.72 7.67 11.51
C GLU A 86 -3.49 9.12 11.07
N LYS A 87 -3.02 9.96 11.99
CA LYS A 87 -2.86 11.41 11.81
C LYS A 87 -2.00 11.76 10.62
N ASN A 88 -0.94 11.00 10.36
CA ASN A 88 -0.03 11.27 9.25
C ASN A 88 -0.67 10.97 7.88
N LEU A 89 -1.56 9.98 7.82
CA LEU A 89 -2.34 9.68 6.61
C LEU A 89 -3.42 10.74 6.37
N ILE A 90 -4.04 11.27 7.44
CA ILE A 90 -4.98 12.38 7.36
C ILE A 90 -4.28 13.63 6.83
N ALA A 91 -3.14 14.01 7.42
CA ALA A 91 -2.36 15.17 6.97
C ALA A 91 -1.90 15.04 5.51
N PHE A 92 -1.46 13.85 5.09
CA PHE A 92 -1.14 13.58 3.69
C PHE A 92 -2.36 13.78 2.77
N SER A 93 -3.51 13.23 3.16
CA SER A 93 -4.77 13.36 2.41
C SER A 93 -5.21 14.81 2.27
N GLU A 94 -5.05 15.62 3.31
CA GLU A 94 -5.35 17.06 3.30
C GLU A 94 -4.50 17.83 2.30
N ILE A 95 -3.19 17.52 2.22
CA ILE A 95 -2.30 18.14 1.24
C ILE A 95 -2.72 17.71 -0.18
N CYS A 96 -3.02 16.43 -0.39
CA CYS A 96 -3.52 15.94 -1.67
C CYS A 96 -4.81 16.68 -2.08
N LYS A 97 -5.76 16.86 -1.16
CA LYS A 97 -6.99 17.62 -1.41
C LYS A 97 -6.70 19.07 -1.81
N LYS A 98 -5.83 19.75 -1.07
CA LYS A 98 -5.43 21.12 -1.38
C LYS A 98 -4.85 21.26 -2.78
N ILE A 99 -3.98 20.32 -3.19
CA ILE A 99 -3.39 20.31 -4.54
C ILE A 99 -4.48 20.02 -5.58
N TYR A 100 -5.32 19.01 -5.34
CA TYR A 100 -6.39 18.61 -6.24
C TYR A 100 -7.34 19.78 -6.58
N ASP A 101 -7.76 20.56 -5.59
CA ASP A 101 -8.73 21.64 -5.77
C ASP A 101 -8.21 22.78 -6.67
N VAL A 102 -6.89 23.00 -6.72
CA VAL A 102 -6.26 24.11 -7.49
C VAL A 102 -5.57 23.65 -8.78
N SER A 103 -5.51 22.35 -9.04
CA SER A 103 -4.80 21.76 -10.17
C SER A 103 -5.66 21.60 -11.43
N ASP A 104 -4.99 21.48 -12.57
CA ASP A 104 -5.56 21.04 -13.84
C ASP A 104 -5.94 19.55 -13.79
N ASP A 105 -6.79 19.13 -14.73
CA ASP A 105 -7.39 17.78 -14.73
C ASP A 105 -6.37 16.65 -14.76
N ARG A 106 -5.21 16.87 -15.40
CA ARG A 106 -4.13 15.88 -15.44
C ARG A 106 -3.50 15.71 -14.05
N TYR A 107 -3.12 16.81 -13.41
CA TYR A 107 -2.56 16.74 -12.06
C TYR A 107 -3.59 16.24 -11.05
N LYS A 108 -4.86 16.60 -11.20
CA LYS A 108 -5.97 16.03 -10.41
C LYS A 108 -5.99 14.50 -10.51
N ALA A 109 -5.94 13.97 -11.73
CA ALA A 109 -5.93 12.52 -11.92
C ALA A 109 -4.71 11.85 -11.28
N GLY A 110 -3.53 12.44 -11.43
CA GLY A 110 -2.30 11.96 -10.79
C GLY A 110 -2.37 11.98 -9.26
N ILE A 111 -2.86 13.07 -8.68
CA ILE A 111 -3.05 13.22 -7.23
C ILE A 111 -4.04 12.20 -6.70
N TYR A 112 -5.17 12.00 -7.38
CA TYR A 112 -6.14 10.99 -6.99
C TYR A 112 -5.47 9.61 -7.02
N LEU A 113 -4.87 9.21 -8.14
CA LEU A 113 -4.19 7.90 -8.25
C LEU A 113 -3.16 7.67 -7.15
N LEU A 114 -2.35 8.68 -6.84
CA LEU A 114 -1.37 8.60 -5.76
C LEU A 114 -2.04 8.40 -4.41
N LEU A 115 -3.08 9.19 -4.09
CA LEU A 115 -3.81 9.08 -2.83
C LEU A 115 -4.51 7.72 -2.70
N GLU A 116 -5.14 7.23 -3.77
CA GLU A 116 -5.78 5.91 -3.83
C GLU A 116 -4.78 4.79 -3.49
N LYS A 117 -3.58 4.84 -4.09
CA LYS A 117 -2.54 3.84 -3.84
C LYS A 117 -1.91 3.94 -2.46
N VAL A 118 -1.65 5.14 -1.96
CA VAL A 118 -1.11 5.33 -0.60
C VAL A 118 -2.12 4.86 0.45
N GLN A 119 -3.41 5.14 0.25
CA GLN A 119 -4.49 4.67 1.11
C GLN A 119 -4.55 3.14 1.14
N GLU A 120 -4.57 2.49 -0.03
CA GLU A 120 -4.62 1.03 -0.15
C GLU A 120 -3.47 0.36 0.63
N LYS A 121 -2.24 0.85 0.44
CA LYS A 121 -1.06 0.34 1.12
C LYS A 121 -1.07 0.62 2.62
N SER A 122 -1.50 1.82 3.03
CA SER A 122 -1.55 2.21 4.44
C SER A 122 -2.57 1.38 5.22
N PHE A 123 -3.73 1.11 4.63
CA PHE A 123 -4.76 0.29 5.28
C PHE A 123 -4.34 -1.17 5.40
N LYS A 124 -3.64 -1.72 4.40
CA LYS A 124 -3.01 -3.05 4.50
C LYS A 124 -1.99 -3.11 5.64
N GLN A 125 -1.17 -2.07 5.81
CA GLN A 125 -0.21 -1.97 6.91
C GLN A 125 -0.91 -1.90 8.27
N LEU A 126 -1.92 -1.04 8.42
CA LEU A 126 -2.72 -0.91 9.65
C LEU A 126 -3.40 -2.22 10.03
N ALA A 127 -4.00 -2.93 9.07
CA ALA A 127 -4.59 -4.25 9.31
C ALA A 127 -3.56 -5.27 9.81
N THR A 128 -2.35 -5.23 9.25
CA THR A 128 -1.24 -6.09 9.69
C THR A 128 -0.79 -5.75 11.11
N LEU A 129 -0.64 -4.46 11.44
CA LEU A 129 -0.29 -4.01 12.79
C LEU A 129 -1.34 -4.40 13.83
N LYS A 130 -2.64 -4.27 13.51
CA LYS A 130 -3.75 -4.70 14.36
C LYS A 130 -3.68 -6.21 14.66
N LYS A 131 -3.42 -7.04 13.64
CA LYS A 131 -3.23 -8.49 13.82
C LYS A 131 -2.05 -8.79 14.74
N LEU A 132 -0.90 -8.14 14.52
CA LEU A 132 0.29 -8.36 15.36
C LEU A 132 0.06 -7.96 16.83
N GLN A 133 -0.68 -6.90 17.09
CA GLN A 133 -1.07 -6.51 18.46
C GLN A 133 -1.96 -7.56 19.12
N GLN A 134 -2.91 -8.13 18.38
CA GLN A 134 -3.75 -9.23 18.88
C GLN A 134 -2.89 -10.46 19.23
N PHE A 135 -1.95 -10.87 18.38
CA PHE A 135 -1.05 -11.99 18.68
C PHE A 135 -0.19 -11.74 19.93
N LYS A 136 0.34 -10.53 20.12
CA LYS A 136 1.06 -10.18 21.36
C LYS A 136 0.20 -10.27 22.62
N GLN A 137 -1.09 -9.98 22.53
CA GLN A 137 -2.02 -10.18 23.66
C GLN A 137 -2.28 -11.67 23.96
N TYR A 138 -2.17 -12.56 22.97
CA TYR A 138 -2.27 -14.01 23.19
C TYR A 138 -1.02 -14.59 23.88
N ASP A 139 0.18 -14.08 23.58
CA ASP A 139 1.43 -14.50 24.24
C ASP A 139 1.59 -13.94 25.67
N LEU A 140 0.85 -12.89 26.02
CA LEU A 140 0.84 -12.31 27.37
C LEU A 140 -0.20 -12.92 28.32
N LYS A 141 -1.04 -13.85 27.87
CA LYS A 141 -1.75 -14.72 28.81
C LYS A 141 -0.71 -15.65 29.41
N PRO A 142 -0.52 -15.69 30.75
CA PRO A 142 0.40 -16.64 31.35
C PRO A 142 -0.02 -18.03 30.92
N ARG A 143 0.74 -18.60 30.00
CA ARG A 143 0.62 -19.99 29.63
C ARG A 143 1.11 -20.71 30.88
N ASN A 144 0.16 -21.28 31.62
CA ASN A 144 0.44 -22.16 32.74
C ASN A 144 1.05 -23.44 32.16
N ILE A 145 2.28 -23.31 31.68
CA ILE A 145 3.12 -24.39 31.20
C ILE A 145 4.09 -24.61 32.33
N ASP A 146 3.94 -25.75 32.99
CA ASP A 146 4.92 -26.33 33.89
C ASP A 146 6.28 -26.30 33.19
N ALA A 147 7.07 -25.25 33.48
CA ALA A 147 8.36 -25.00 32.86
C ALA A 147 9.39 -26.08 33.20
N ASP A 148 9.08 -26.95 34.18
CA ASP A 148 9.93 -28.08 34.58
C ASP A 148 10.00 -29.19 33.52
N ARG A 149 8.94 -29.44 32.75
CA ARG A 149 8.94 -30.59 31.84
C ARG A 149 9.76 -30.41 30.57
N THR A 150 10.06 -29.18 30.17
CA THR A 150 10.76 -28.93 28.90
C THR A 150 12.27 -29.09 29.07
N LEU A 151 12.80 -28.80 30.26
CA LEU A 151 14.20 -29.02 30.61
C LEU A 151 14.53 -30.52 30.79
N ASP A 152 13.58 -31.32 31.29
CA ASP A 152 13.76 -32.78 31.42
C ASP A 152 13.97 -33.50 30.08
N TYR A 153 13.41 -32.99 28.98
CA TYR A 153 13.65 -33.54 27.65
C TYR A 153 15.01 -33.17 27.08
N PHE A 154 15.58 -32.02 27.45
CA PHE A 154 16.91 -31.62 26.99
C PHE A 154 18.04 -32.26 27.81
N LEU A 155 17.80 -32.47 29.11
CA LEU A 155 18.81 -33.05 30.02
C LEU A 155 18.95 -34.58 29.91
N ASN A 156 17.96 -35.29 29.35
CA ASN A 156 17.98 -36.75 29.18
C ASN A 156 18.42 -37.23 27.78
N ILE A 157 18.86 -36.34 26.89
CA ILE A 157 19.37 -36.76 25.57
C ILE A 157 20.78 -37.39 25.68
N ASP A 158 21.54 -37.05 26.71
CA ASP A 158 22.91 -37.57 26.92
C ASP A 158 22.97 -38.90 27.69
N SER A 159 21.85 -39.48 28.13
CA SER A 159 21.86 -40.74 28.90
C SER A 159 21.41 -41.98 28.10
N VAL A 160 21.28 -41.92 26.78
CA VAL A 160 20.84 -43.06 25.93
C VAL A 160 21.91 -43.49 24.92
N SER A 161 23.18 -43.18 25.16
CA SER A 161 24.29 -43.68 24.36
C SER A 161 25.29 -44.46 25.21
N GLU A 162 24.84 -45.53 25.86
CA GLU A 162 25.71 -46.63 26.30
C GLU A 162 24.86 -47.89 26.52
N HIS A 163 24.70 -48.69 25.46
CA HIS A 163 24.63 -50.16 25.50
C HIS A 163 24.89 -50.75 24.12
#